data_AF-A0A6A5QYC8-F1
#
_entry.id   AF-A0A6A5QYC8-F1
#
_cell.length_a   1.000
_cell.length_b   1.000
_cell.length_c   1.000
_cell.angle_alpha   90.00
_cell.angle_beta   90.00
_cell.angle_gamma   90.00
#
_symmetry.space_group_name_H-M   'P 1'
#
loop_
_entity.id
_entity.type
_entity.pdbx_description
1 polymer ?
#
loop_
_entity_poly.entity_id
_entity_poly.type
_entity_poly.pdbx_seq_one_letter_code
_entity_poly.pdbx_strand_id
1 'polypeptide(L)'
;MPAEPASAEARRKAAREVIDILHEIATLLNTHLDRQQLSYCVSLIENGANPEALAKVIRTLREEYPPSSVDGDDDDEASAGAR
;
A
#
# COMPACT_ATOMS: atom_id res chain seq x y z
N MET A 1 -5.52 12.18 -34.32
CA MET A 1 -6.25 12.57 -33.10
C MET A 1 -5.69 11.76 -31.93
N PRO A 2 -4.82 12.29 -31.05
CA PRO A 2 -4.49 11.60 -29.81
C PRO A 2 -5.42 12.12 -28.72
N ALA A 3 -6.41 11.31 -28.33
CA ALA A 3 -7.36 11.65 -27.28
C ALA A 3 -7.26 10.61 -26.15
N GLU A 4 -6.16 10.57 -25.38
CA GLU A 4 -6.02 9.59 -24.27
C GLU A 4 -5.32 10.04 -22.95
N PRO A 5 -5.11 11.34 -22.57
CA PRO A 5 -4.62 11.64 -21.22
C PRO A 5 -5.71 11.62 -20.14
N ALA A 6 -6.94 12.07 -20.43
CA ALA A 6 -8.00 12.22 -19.44
C ALA A 6 -8.49 10.88 -18.84
N SER A 7 -8.45 9.79 -19.62
CA SER A 7 -8.89 8.47 -19.17
C SER A 7 -7.86 7.78 -18.26
N ALA A 8 -6.57 8.06 -18.45
CA ALA A 8 -5.50 7.51 -17.62
C ALA A 8 -5.47 8.19 -16.24
N GLU A 9 -5.67 9.51 -16.20
CA GLU A 9 -5.73 10.27 -14.95
C GLU A 9 -6.98 9.91 -14.13
N ALA A 10 -8.14 9.76 -14.78
CA ALA A 10 -9.36 9.27 -14.12
C ALA A 10 -9.17 7.87 -13.52
N ARG A 11 -8.53 6.94 -14.24
CA ARG A 11 -8.20 5.60 -13.72
C ARG A 11 -7.27 5.64 -12.52
N ARG A 12 -6.23 6.50 -12.54
CA ARG A 12 -5.34 6.69 -11.38
C ARG A 12 -6.07 7.26 -10.18
N LYS A 13 -6.99 8.21 -10.38
CA LYS A 13 -7.82 8.77 -9.30
C LYS A 13 -8.72 7.70 -8.68
N ALA A 14 -9.40 6.91 -9.51
CA ALA A 14 -10.24 5.81 -9.05
C ALA A 14 -9.44 4.76 -8.28
N ALA A 15 -8.24 4.38 -8.75
CA ALA A 15 -7.39 3.43 -8.04
C ALA A 15 -6.98 3.93 -6.65
N ARG A 16 -6.68 5.23 -6.50
CA ARG A 16 -6.39 5.83 -5.19
C ARG A 16 -7.60 5.78 -4.26
N GLU A 17 -8.78 6.16 -4.74
CA GLU A 17 -10.03 6.10 -3.96
C GLU A 17 -10.34 4.66 -3.52
N VAL A 18 -10.11 3.66 -4.37
CA VAL A 18 -10.28 2.25 -3.99
C VAL A 18 -9.33 1.87 -2.85
N ILE A 19 -8.05 2.22 -2.94
CA ILE A 19 -7.09 1.94 -1.85
C ILE A 19 -7.45 2.69 -0.57
N ASP A 20 -7.94 3.93 -0.66
CA ASP A 20 -8.42 4.70 0.49
C ASP A 20 -9.56 3.97 1.21
N ILE A 21 -10.60 3.57 0.46
CA ILE A 21 -11.76 2.85 1.01
C ILE A 21 -11.34 1.51 1.61
N LEU A 22 -10.49 0.74 0.91
CA LEU A 22 -10.01 -0.54 1.41
C LEU A 22 -9.20 -0.38 2.69
N HIS A 23 -8.41 0.69 2.81
CA HIS A 23 -7.62 0.96 4.02
C HIS A 23 -8.51 1.36 5.21
N GLU A 24 -9.58 2.12 4.98
CA GLU A 24 -10.59 2.40 6.02
C GLU A 24 -11.25 1.11 6.51
N ILE A 25 -11.67 0.22 5.59
CA ILE A 25 -12.22 -1.09 5.94
C ILE A 25 -11.21 -1.92 6.75
N ALA A 26 -9.94 -1.96 6.29
CA ALA A 26 -8.86 -2.68 6.95
C ALA A 26 -8.59 -2.17 8.38
N THR A 27 -8.73 -0.85 8.59
CA THR A 27 -8.62 -0.20 9.90
C THR A 27 -9.79 -0.57 10.81
N LEU A 28 -11.03 -0.50 10.32
CA LEU A 28 -12.22 -0.88 11.08
C LEU A 28 -12.19 -2.35 11.52
N LEU A 29 -11.62 -3.23 10.69
CA LEU A 29 -11.45 -4.65 10.98
C LEU A 29 -10.20 -4.97 11.80
N ASN A 30 -9.42 -3.96 12.21
CA ASN A 30 -8.16 -4.12 12.96
C ASN A 30 -7.19 -5.11 12.32
N THR A 31 -7.05 -5.08 11.00
CA THR A 31 -6.11 -5.96 10.28
C THR A 31 -4.65 -5.49 10.42
N HIS A 32 -4.45 -4.25 10.86
CA HIS A 32 -3.15 -3.60 11.00
C HIS A 32 -2.31 -3.60 9.71
N LEU A 33 -2.94 -3.56 8.54
CA LEU A 33 -2.26 -3.42 7.25
C LEU A 33 -2.14 -1.94 6.89
N ASP A 34 -0.93 -1.47 6.63
CA ASP A 34 -0.73 -0.12 6.10
C ASP A 34 -1.13 -0.03 4.61
N ARG A 35 -1.21 1.20 4.08
CA ARG A 35 -1.63 1.47 2.70
C ARG A 35 -0.74 0.77 1.65
N GLN A 36 0.56 0.68 1.91
CA GLN A 36 1.51 0.07 0.98
C GLN A 36 1.38 -1.46 1.00
N GLN A 37 1.29 -2.06 2.18
CA GLN A 37 1.01 -3.49 2.38
C GLN A 37 -0.31 -3.89 1.72
N LEU A 38 -1.35 -3.08 1.87
CA LEU A 38 -2.64 -3.32 1.25
C LEU A 38 -2.55 -3.28 -0.28
N SER A 39 -1.80 -2.30 -0.83
CA SER A 39 -1.55 -2.23 -2.28
C SER A 39 -0.85 -3.49 -2.80
N TYR A 40 0.14 -4.02 -2.07
CA TYR A 40 0.78 -5.28 -2.45
C TYR A 40 -0.19 -6.46 -2.40
N CYS A 41 -1.04 -6.53 -1.37
CA CYS A 41 -2.04 -7.59 -1.27
C CYS A 41 -3.02 -7.56 -2.45
N VAL A 42 -3.49 -6.37 -2.84
CA VAL A 42 -4.36 -6.20 -4.01
C VAL A 42 -3.65 -6.68 -5.28
N SER A 43 -2.42 -6.23 -5.53
CA SER A 43 -1.67 -6.67 -6.71
C SER A 43 -1.42 -8.18 -6.73
N LEU A 44 -1.13 -8.82 -5.58
CA LEU A 44 -0.96 -10.27 -5.52
C LEU A 44 -2.26 -11.01 -5.85
N ILE A 45 -3.39 -10.53 -5.32
CA ILE A 45 -4.71 -11.12 -5.57
C ILE A 45 -5.10 -10.94 -7.05
N GLU A 46 -4.83 -9.77 -7.64
CA GLU A 46 -5.03 -9.51 -9.07
C GLU A 46 -4.19 -10.44 -9.96
N ASN A 47 -3.00 -10.85 -9.50
CA ASN A 47 -2.15 -11.84 -10.14
C ASN A 47 -2.55 -13.30 -9.84
N GLY A 48 -3.68 -13.53 -9.17
CA GLY A 48 -4.25 -14.86 -8.92
C GLY A 48 -3.86 -15.50 -7.59
N ALA A 49 -3.24 -14.76 -6.67
CA ALA A 49 -2.99 -15.28 -5.32
C ALA A 49 -4.32 -15.50 -4.58
N ASN A 50 -4.43 -16.63 -3.88
CA ASN A 50 -5.58 -16.91 -3.03
C ASN A 50 -5.55 -16.00 -1.77
N PRO A 51 -6.63 -15.24 -1.47
CA PRO A 51 -6.63 -14.28 -0.36
C PRO A 51 -6.55 -14.95 1.02
N GLU A 52 -7.11 -16.14 1.20
CA GLU A 52 -7.03 -16.87 2.47
C GLU A 52 -5.62 -17.40 2.73
N ALA A 53 -4.95 -17.90 1.70
CA ALA A 53 -3.56 -18.35 1.79
C ALA A 53 -2.63 -17.15 2.07
N LEU A 54 -2.82 -16.04 1.38
CA LEU A 54 -2.07 -14.81 1.61
C LEU A 54 -2.23 -14.31 3.05
N ALA A 55 -3.45 -14.32 3.59
CA ALA A 55 -3.70 -13.94 4.97
C ALA A 55 -2.98 -14.85 5.98
N LYS A 56 -2.88 -16.16 5.71
CA LYS A 56 -2.09 -17.09 6.55
C LYS A 56 -0.61 -16.72 6.52
N VAL A 57 -0.05 -16.48 5.33
CA VAL A 57 1.36 -16.08 5.16
C VAL A 57 1.65 -14.78 5.91
N ILE A 58 0.80 -13.75 5.78
CA ILE A 58 0.97 -12.47 6.49
C ILE A 58 1.00 -12.67 8.00
N ARG A 59 0.11 -13.51 8.55
CA ARG A 59 0.11 -13.83 9.99
C ARG A 59 1.39 -14.52 10.42
N THR A 60 1.81 -15.55 9.69
CA THR A 60 3.05 -16.29 9.97
C THR A 60 4.27 -15.36 9.94
N LEU A 61 4.38 -14.49 8.92
CA LEU A 61 5.49 -13.54 8.83
C LEU A 61 5.52 -12.55 9.99
N ARG A 62 4.36 -12.08 10.48
CA ARG A 62 4.29 -11.19 11.65
C ARG A 62 4.67 -11.87 12.95
N GLU A 63 4.40 -13.17 13.07
CA GLU A 63 4.79 -13.99 14.21
C GLU A 63 6.31 -14.27 14.19
N GLU A 64 6.88 -14.59 13.03
CA GLU A 64 8.31 -14.87 12.85
C GLU A 64 9.18 -13.60 12.93
N TYR A 65 8.66 -12.48 12.43
CA TYR A 65 9.34 -11.19 12.37
C TYR A 65 8.48 -10.13 13.07
N PRO A 66 8.47 -10.12 14.43
CA PRO A 66 7.81 -9.05 15.16
C PRO A 66 8.45 -7.71 14.79
N PRO A 67 7.71 -6.59 14.85
CA PRO A 67 8.25 -5.27 14.55
C PRO A 67 9.39 -4.97 15.54
N SER A 68 10.63 -5.19 15.12
CA SER A 68 11.80 -4.59 15.76
C SER A 68 11.68 -3.10 15.50
N SER A 69 11.71 -2.30 16.57
CA SER A 69 11.72 -0.83 16.51
C SER A 69 12.74 -0.31 15.48
N VAL A 70 12.30 -0.07 14.25
CA VAL A 70 13.04 0.72 13.26
C VAL A 70 12.40 2.10 13.31
N ASP A 71 12.74 2.85 14.35
CA ASP A 71 12.52 4.28 14.41
C ASP A 71 13.69 4.97 13.69
N GLY A 72 13.41 5.58 12.55
CA GLY A 72 14.01 6.82 12.05
C GLY A 72 15.52 6.85 11.76
N ASP A 73 15.91 6.44 10.56
CA ASP A 73 17.02 7.06 9.82
C ASP A 73 16.40 7.70 8.55
N ASP A 74 15.59 8.74 8.75
CA ASP A 74 15.32 9.71 7.69
C ASP A 74 16.31 10.86 7.94
N ASP A 75 17.49 10.72 7.35
CA ASP A 75 18.39 11.81 7.01
C ASP A 75 17.59 12.88 6.25
N ASP A 76 17.09 13.90 6.96
CA ASP A 76 16.49 15.08 6.33
C ASP A 76 17.61 15.90 5.66
N GLU A 77 17.74 15.61 4.38
CA GLU A 77 18.66 16.12 3.39
C GLU A 77 18.71 17.66 3.40
N ALA A 78 19.87 18.18 3.82
CA ALA A 78 20.25 19.56 3.59
C ALA A 78 20.32 19.84 2.07
N SER A 79 19.21 20.29 1.48
CA SER A 79 19.22 20.89 0.15
C SER A 79 19.24 22.41 0.26
N ALA A 80 20.43 22.94 -0.03
CA ALA A 80 20.69 24.34 -0.25
C ALA A 80 19.98 24.85 -1.52
N GLY A 81 19.42 26.05 -1.43
CA GLY A 81 19.04 26.88 -2.57
C GLY A 81 18.30 28.12 -2.10
N ALA A 82 18.57 29.34 -2.55
CA ALA A 82 19.63 29.92 -3.35
C ALA A 82 19.63 31.42 -2.98
N ARG A 83 20.81 32.03 -2.91
CA ARG A 83 20.94 33.50 -2.98
C ARG A 83 21.12 33.89 -4.44
#